data_AF-A0AA92EBF0-F1
#
_entry.id   AF-A0AA92EBF0-F1
#
_cell.length_a   1.000
_cell.length_b   1.000
_cell.length_c   1.000
_cell.angle_alpha   90.00
_cell.angle_beta   90.00
_cell.angle_gamma   90.00
#
_symmetry.space_group_name_H-M   'P 1'
#
loop_
_entity.id
_entity.type
_entity.pdbx_description
1 polymer ?
#
loop_
_entity_poly.entity_id
_entity_poly.type
_entity_poly.pdbx_seq_one_letter_code
_entity_poly.pdbx_strand_id
1 'polypeptide(L)'
;MARPAARSRSSLSSVRPALVAAVGLCLLAACKSVPAIDPGKPPAMDPASGNATPPASVSAAQNLGDIIVGLRAPTDSAATLQTLLNGIGAQATPPYAFTPVRLMSGGFWVVRAASGEPSATLDGAVATLRAAPGIASADADRILKPQR
;
A
#
# COMPACT_ATOMS: atom_id res chain seq x y z
N MET A 1 -26.17 25.37 -51.83
CA MET A 1 -26.11 23.90 -51.92
C MET A 1 -24.92 23.43 -51.09
N ALA A 2 -24.92 22.47 -50.18
CA ALA A 2 -25.92 21.84 -49.31
C ALA A 2 -25.10 21.22 -48.14
N ARG A 3 -25.57 21.33 -46.89
CA ARG A 3 -25.08 20.52 -45.75
C ARG A 3 -25.90 19.23 -45.70
N PRO A 4 -25.31 18.13 -45.22
CA PRO A 4 -25.86 17.38 -44.07
C PRO A 4 -24.72 17.04 -43.07
N ALA A 5 -24.80 17.06 -41.73
CA ALA A 5 -25.79 16.72 -40.70
C ALA A 5 -26.02 15.21 -40.46
N ALA A 6 -25.81 14.79 -39.19
CA ALA A 6 -26.31 13.58 -38.49
C ALA A 6 -25.64 12.21 -38.84
N ARG A 7 -25.47 11.18 -37.98
CA ARG A 7 -25.78 10.94 -36.54
C ARG A 7 -25.35 9.49 -36.17
N SER A 8 -24.63 9.36 -35.06
CA SER A 8 -24.68 8.39 -33.93
C SER A 8 -25.26 6.95 -34.03
N ARG A 9 -24.68 6.07 -33.18
CA ARG A 9 -25.07 4.74 -32.62
C ARG A 9 -24.54 3.51 -33.40
N SER A 10 -24.12 2.37 -32.82
CA SER A 10 -24.23 1.74 -31.48
C SER A 10 -23.25 0.53 -31.47
N SER A 11 -22.45 0.25 -30.43
CA SER A 11 -22.73 -0.52 -29.19
C SER A 11 -22.48 -2.05 -29.27
N LEU A 12 -21.64 -2.53 -28.33
CA LEU A 12 -21.61 -3.84 -27.64
C LEU A 12 -20.97 -5.08 -28.30
N SER A 13 -19.88 -5.55 -27.68
CA SER A 13 -19.70 -6.94 -27.19
C SER A 13 -18.42 -6.95 -26.34
N SER A 14 -18.42 -6.95 -25.00
CA SER A 14 -18.80 -7.99 -24.03
C SER A 14 -18.09 -9.34 -24.23
N VAL A 15 -16.85 -9.48 -23.73
CA VAL A 15 -16.39 -10.70 -23.02
C VAL A 15 -15.30 -10.33 -21.99
N ARG A 16 -15.57 -10.61 -20.71
CA ARG A 16 -14.60 -10.92 -19.63
C ARG A 16 -14.84 -12.41 -19.26
N PRO A 17 -14.03 -13.08 -18.42
CA PRO A 17 -12.58 -13.03 -18.18
C PRO A 17 -11.94 -14.44 -18.32
N ALA A 18 -10.62 -14.55 -18.41
CA ALA A 18 -9.91 -15.82 -18.20
C ALA A 18 -8.84 -15.62 -17.11
N LEU A 19 -9.07 -16.32 -16.01
CA LEU A 19 -8.20 -16.47 -14.85
C LEU A 19 -7.30 -17.71 -15.06
N VAL A 20 -6.27 -17.83 -14.21
CA VAL A 20 -5.53 -19.06 -13.83
C VAL A 20 -4.06 -19.13 -14.32
N ALA A 21 -3.22 -18.63 -13.41
CA ALA A 21 -2.07 -19.29 -12.80
C ALA A 21 -0.97 -19.89 -13.68
N ALA A 22 0.15 -19.16 -13.79
CA ALA A 22 1.45 -19.72 -14.11
C ALA A 22 2.50 -19.10 -13.17
N VAL A 23 2.72 -19.72 -12.01
CA VAL A 23 4.01 -19.59 -11.29
C VAL A 23 4.37 -20.99 -10.81
N GLY A 24 5.24 -21.61 -11.58
CA GLY A 24 5.79 -22.94 -11.34
C GLY A 24 6.60 -22.97 -10.06
N LEU A 25 6.21 -23.93 -9.23
CA LEU A 25 6.87 -24.38 -8.01
C LEU A 25 8.25 -24.94 -8.35
N CYS A 26 9.32 -24.24 -7.96
CA CYS A 26 10.67 -24.79 -8.00
C CYS A 26 11.42 -24.37 -6.75
N LEU A 27 11.53 -25.29 -5.78
CA LEU A 27 12.66 -25.44 -4.85
C LEU A 27 12.45 -26.72 -4.03
N LEU A 28 12.67 -27.86 -4.70
CA LEU A 28 12.94 -29.12 -4.03
C LEU A 28 14.44 -29.12 -3.64
N ALA A 29 14.75 -28.61 -2.46
CA ALA A 29 16.08 -28.68 -1.88
C ALA A 29 16.00 -29.41 -0.53
N ALA A 30 16.71 -30.52 -0.48
CA ALA A 30 16.75 -31.51 0.58
C ALA A 30 17.24 -30.98 1.94
N CYS A 31 16.73 -31.59 3.02
CA CYS A 31 17.44 -31.87 4.28
C CYS A 31 16.55 -32.81 5.09
N LYS A 32 16.71 -34.13 4.91
CA LYS A 32 17.37 -35.05 5.84
C LYS A 32 16.80 -35.06 7.28
N SER A 33 16.32 -36.26 7.62
CA SER A 33 16.38 -36.89 8.94
C SER A 33 15.28 -36.55 9.94
N VAL A 34 14.26 -37.41 9.95
CA VAL A 34 13.45 -37.73 11.14
C VAL A 34 14.35 -38.46 12.14
N PRO A 35 14.58 -37.95 13.36
CA PRO A 35 15.10 -38.78 14.43
C PRO A 35 13.94 -39.59 15.00
N ALA A 36 14.15 -40.90 15.10
CA ALA A 36 13.28 -41.82 15.82
C ALA A 36 13.03 -41.30 17.25
N ILE A 37 11.76 -41.16 17.61
CA ILE A 37 11.36 -40.92 19.00
C ILE A 37 11.45 -42.27 19.70
N ASP A 38 12.58 -42.50 20.39
CA ASP A 38 12.75 -43.53 21.40
C ASP A 38 12.03 -43.06 22.70
N PRO A 39 10.97 -43.76 23.17
CA PRO A 39 10.26 -43.38 24.38
C PRO A 39 10.98 -44.00 25.59
N GLY A 40 12.14 -43.46 25.95
CA GLY A 40 13.03 -44.20 26.84
C GLY A 40 14.03 -43.43 27.70
N LYS A 41 13.96 -42.09 27.87
CA LYS A 41 14.78 -41.40 28.89
C LYS A 41 14.39 -39.94 29.12
N PRO A 42 14.28 -39.45 30.37
CA PRO A 42 14.24 -38.01 30.64
C PRO A 42 15.67 -37.46 30.72
N PRO A 43 16.09 -36.48 29.91
CA PRO A 43 17.33 -35.77 30.15
C PRO A 43 17.10 -34.54 31.03
N ALA A 44 18.09 -34.32 31.87
CA ALA A 44 18.17 -33.31 32.89
C ALA A 44 18.16 -31.87 32.34
N MET A 45 17.72 -30.99 33.24
CA MET A 45 17.83 -29.54 33.24
C MET A 45 19.21 -29.02 32.79
N ASP A 46 19.24 -28.10 31.82
CA ASP A 46 20.42 -27.30 31.46
C ASP A 46 20.09 -25.81 31.67
N PRO A 47 20.79 -25.08 32.57
CA PRO A 47 20.55 -23.67 32.84
C PRO A 47 21.41 -22.79 31.92
N ALA A 48 21.27 -22.95 30.61
CA ALA A 48 21.89 -22.05 29.65
C ALA A 48 20.90 -20.95 29.28
N SER A 49 21.06 -19.83 29.99
CA SER A 49 20.45 -18.52 29.73
C SER A 49 20.66 -18.08 28.28
N GLY A 50 19.78 -18.52 27.39
CA GLY A 50 19.61 -17.96 26.07
C GLY A 50 18.66 -16.78 26.18
N ASN A 51 19.21 -15.59 26.39
CA ASN A 51 18.53 -14.33 26.10
C ASN A 51 18.20 -14.34 24.60
N ALA A 52 17.09 -14.97 24.23
CA ALA A 52 16.48 -14.84 22.92
C ALA A 52 16.05 -13.38 22.81
N THR A 53 16.98 -12.54 22.36
CA THR A 53 16.65 -11.19 21.90
C THR A 53 15.56 -11.41 20.86
N PRO A 54 14.32 -10.90 21.08
CA PRO A 54 13.27 -11.10 20.10
C PRO A 54 13.77 -10.60 18.74
N PRO A 55 13.49 -11.31 17.64
CA PRO A 55 13.91 -10.87 16.33
C PRO A 55 13.46 -9.42 16.15
N ALA A 56 14.40 -8.56 15.73
CA ALA A 56 14.24 -7.12 15.63
C ALA A 56 12.82 -6.78 15.16
N SER A 57 12.07 -6.07 16.03
CA SER A 57 10.71 -5.64 15.76
C SER A 57 10.67 -5.05 14.35
N VAL A 58 9.87 -5.65 13.47
CA VAL A 58 9.49 -5.03 12.19
C VAL A 58 9.03 -3.64 12.55
N SER A 59 9.79 -2.61 12.15
CA SER A 59 9.49 -1.22 12.49
C SER A 59 8.08 -0.95 11.98
N ALA A 60 7.10 -0.95 12.90
CA ALA A 60 5.71 -0.80 12.54
C ALA A 60 5.58 0.59 11.91
N ALA A 61 5.17 0.66 10.65
CA ALA A 61 5.04 1.93 9.96
C ALA A 61 4.16 2.85 10.80
N GLN A 62 4.74 3.96 11.26
CA GLN A 62 4.04 4.94 12.08
C GLN A 62 3.01 5.67 11.22
N ASN A 63 1.82 5.83 11.77
CA ASN A 63 0.76 6.59 11.14
C ASN A 63 1.09 8.08 11.22
N LEU A 64 1.15 8.78 10.07
CA LEU A 64 1.50 10.19 10.02
C LEU A 64 0.26 11.10 10.00
N GLY A 65 -0.84 10.63 9.41
CA GLY A 65 -2.10 11.39 9.30
C GLY A 65 -2.82 11.19 7.97
N ASP A 66 -4.03 11.74 7.86
CA ASP A 66 -4.78 11.81 6.60
C ASP A 66 -4.37 13.01 5.77
N ILE A 67 -4.48 12.86 4.46
CA ILE A 67 -4.22 13.88 3.45
C ILE A 67 -5.40 13.86 2.47
N ILE A 68 -5.98 15.02 2.22
CA ILE A 68 -6.97 15.24 1.17
C ILE A 68 -6.20 15.50 -0.13
N VAL A 69 -6.40 14.64 -1.12
CA VAL A 69 -5.69 14.65 -2.39
C VAL A 69 -6.66 14.89 -3.54
N GLY A 70 -6.36 15.88 -4.37
CA GLY A 70 -7.02 16.11 -5.65
C GLY A 70 -6.15 15.58 -6.78
N LEU A 71 -6.74 14.78 -7.68
CA LEU A 71 -6.04 14.20 -8.82
C LEU A 71 -6.23 15.07 -10.06
N ARG A 72 -5.19 15.16 -10.90
CA ARG A 72 -5.32 15.86 -12.20
C ARG A 72 -6.24 15.13 -13.16
N ALA A 73 -6.20 13.80 -13.12
CA ALA A 73 -7.14 12.92 -13.79
C ALA A 73 -8.03 12.26 -12.71
N PRO A 74 -9.27 12.74 -12.51
CA PRO A 74 -10.17 12.18 -11.51
C PRO A 74 -10.43 10.69 -11.77
N THR A 75 -10.49 9.91 -10.71
CA THR A 75 -10.87 8.51 -10.75
C THR A 75 -11.65 8.14 -9.50
N ASP A 76 -12.66 7.29 -9.66
CA ASP A 76 -13.44 6.71 -8.57
C ASP A 76 -12.87 5.33 -8.15
N SER A 77 -11.81 4.86 -8.81
CA SER A 77 -11.17 3.57 -8.53
C SER A 77 -10.04 3.69 -7.51
N ALA A 78 -10.27 3.15 -6.31
CA ALA A 78 -9.27 3.10 -5.24
C ALA A 78 -8.01 2.31 -5.66
N ALA A 79 -8.15 1.24 -6.46
CA ALA A 79 -7.02 0.44 -6.93
C ALA A 79 -6.11 1.22 -7.91
N THR A 80 -6.71 2.02 -8.78
CA THR A 80 -5.99 2.89 -9.70
C THR A 80 -5.23 3.96 -8.93
N LEU A 81 -5.89 4.59 -7.95
CA LEU A 81 -5.25 5.56 -7.06
C LEU A 81 -4.11 4.92 -6.25
N GLN A 82 -4.31 3.73 -5.68
CA GLN A 82 -3.30 3.02 -4.90
C GLN A 82 -2.04 2.75 -5.73
N THR A 83 -2.20 2.37 -7.00
CA THR A 83 -1.06 2.12 -7.90
C THR A 83 -0.23 3.39 -8.12
N LEU A 84 -0.89 4.52 -8.37
CA LEU A 84 -0.24 5.82 -8.49
C LEU A 84 0.51 6.20 -7.20
N LEU A 85 -0.16 6.08 -6.07
CA LEU A 85 0.37 6.43 -4.75
C LEU A 85 1.56 5.56 -4.34
N ASN A 86 1.56 4.26 -4.67
CA ASN A 86 2.69 3.37 -4.44
C ASN A 86 3.93 3.83 -5.19
N GLY A 87 3.78 4.23 -6.46
CA GLY A 87 4.87 4.78 -7.25
C GLY A 87 5.45 6.06 -6.65
N ILE A 88 4.58 6.98 -6.19
CA ILE A 88 5.00 8.24 -5.56
C ILE A 88 5.73 7.97 -4.25
N GLY A 89 5.13 7.16 -3.37
CA GLY A 89 5.66 6.88 -2.04
C GLY A 89 6.98 6.11 -2.03
N ALA A 90 7.18 5.20 -2.98
CA ALA A 90 8.42 4.44 -3.12
C ALA A 90 9.60 5.27 -3.62
N GLN A 91 9.34 6.35 -4.37
CA GLN A 91 10.37 7.25 -4.90
C GLN A 91 10.69 8.41 -3.95
N ALA A 92 9.91 8.57 -2.88
CA ALA A 92 10.12 9.61 -1.89
C ALA A 92 11.30 9.30 -0.97
N THR A 93 11.97 10.35 -0.47
CA THR A 93 13.01 10.23 0.55
C THR A 93 12.66 11.17 1.71
N PRO A 94 12.27 10.65 2.90
CA PRO A 94 12.11 9.24 3.23
C PRO A 94 10.93 8.58 2.48
N PRO A 95 10.90 7.23 2.38
CA PRO A 95 9.80 6.52 1.74
C PRO A 95 8.50 6.66 2.53
N TYR A 96 7.39 6.77 1.80
CA TYR A 96 6.04 6.86 2.37
C TYR A 96 5.15 5.74 1.83
N ALA A 97 4.29 5.22 2.70
CA ALA A 97 3.16 4.38 2.33
C ALA A 97 1.89 5.23 2.36
N PHE A 98 1.14 5.21 1.26
CA PHE A 98 -0.08 5.98 1.10
C PHE A 98 -1.23 5.02 0.82
N THR A 99 -2.29 5.07 1.63
CA THR A 99 -3.44 4.17 1.50
C THR A 99 -4.71 5.00 1.26
N PRO A 100 -5.43 4.82 0.13
CA PRO A 100 -6.74 5.42 -0.05
C PRO A 100 -7.72 4.95 1.03
N VAL A 101 -8.33 5.90 1.73
CA VAL A 101 -9.30 5.63 2.79
C VAL A 101 -10.72 5.73 2.25
N ARG A 102 -11.03 6.83 1.55
CA ARG A 102 -12.35 7.07 0.97
C ARG A 102 -12.29 8.10 -0.16
N LEU A 103 -13.18 7.94 -1.13
CA LEU A 103 -13.49 8.97 -2.11
C LEU A 103 -14.40 10.03 -1.47
N MET A 104 -14.16 11.29 -1.79
CA MET A 104 -15.00 12.44 -1.44
C MET A 104 -15.72 12.95 -2.69
N SER A 105 -16.79 13.73 -2.49
CA SER A 105 -17.43 14.45 -3.59
C SER A 105 -16.44 15.40 -4.27
N GLY A 106 -16.63 15.63 -5.58
CA GLY A 106 -15.77 16.53 -6.36
C GLY A 106 -14.42 15.93 -6.78
N GLY A 107 -14.23 14.61 -6.69
CA GLY A 107 -13.04 13.91 -7.19
C GLY A 107 -11.83 13.97 -6.26
N PHE A 108 -12.04 14.34 -4.99
CA PHE A 108 -11.00 14.31 -3.96
C PHE A 108 -10.97 12.97 -3.25
N TRP A 109 -9.81 12.59 -2.73
CA TRP A 109 -9.61 11.38 -1.96
C TRP A 109 -9.01 11.70 -0.61
N VAL A 110 -9.45 11.00 0.42
CA VAL A 110 -8.69 10.95 1.67
C VAL A 110 -7.72 9.79 1.59
N VAL A 111 -6.45 10.09 1.83
CA VAL A 111 -5.32 9.17 1.76
C VAL A 111 -4.60 9.20 3.10
N ARG A 112 -4.43 8.02 3.70
CA ARG A 112 -3.69 7.85 4.94
C ARG A 112 -2.20 7.70 4.63
N ALA A 113 -1.37 8.56 5.20
CA ALA A 113 0.08 8.45 5.11
C ALA A 113 0.66 7.70 6.31
N ALA A 114 1.63 6.82 6.04
CA ALA A 114 2.43 6.13 7.03
C ALA A 114 3.88 6.02 6.55
N SER A 115 4.84 5.84 7.47
CA SER A 115 6.23 5.57 7.12
C SER A 115 6.91 4.76 8.20
N GLY A 116 7.89 3.93 7.84
CA GLY A 116 8.76 3.23 8.79
C GLY A 116 9.90 4.10 9.32
N GLU A 117 10.13 5.26 8.70
CA GLU A 117 11.27 6.13 9.02
C GLU A 117 10.91 7.16 10.10
N PRO A 118 11.76 7.35 11.12
CA PRO A 118 11.50 8.30 12.21
C PRO A 118 11.57 9.76 11.75
N SER A 119 12.32 10.04 10.68
CA SER A 119 12.44 11.38 10.09
C SER A 119 11.24 11.77 9.20
N ALA A 120 10.35 10.81 8.91
CA ALA A 120 9.20 11.06 8.05
C ALA A 120 8.14 11.89 8.78
N THR A 121 7.73 13.00 8.16
CA THR A 121 6.69 13.89 8.68
C THR A 121 5.49 13.94 7.76
N LEU A 122 4.32 14.31 8.30
CA LEU A 122 3.10 14.51 7.51
C LEU A 122 3.28 15.64 6.48
N ASP A 123 3.93 16.75 6.86
CA ASP A 123 4.22 17.85 5.92
C ASP A 123 5.15 17.40 4.78
N GLY A 124 6.15 16.54 5.05
CA GLY A 124 6.98 15.94 4.01
C GLY A 124 6.17 15.03 3.07
N ALA A 125 5.22 14.27 3.60
CA ALA A 125 4.32 13.43 2.82
C ALA A 125 3.40 14.27 1.91
N VAL A 126 2.87 15.39 2.42
CA VAL A 126 2.08 16.36 1.63
C VAL A 126 2.93 16.99 0.53
N ALA A 127 4.15 17.43 0.85
CA ALA A 127 5.07 18.02 -0.12
C ALA A 127 5.40 17.02 -1.25
N THR A 128 5.64 15.76 -0.89
CA THR A 128 5.88 14.66 -1.84
C THR A 128 4.70 14.48 -2.80
N LEU A 129 3.47 14.44 -2.26
CA LEU A 129 2.26 14.34 -3.09
C LEU A 129 2.09 15.58 -3.99
N ARG A 130 2.32 16.79 -3.49
CA ARG A 130 2.21 18.02 -4.31
C ARG A 130 3.21 18.06 -5.47
N ALA A 131 4.41 17.51 -5.27
CA ALA A 131 5.44 17.47 -6.30
C ALA A 131 5.15 16.43 -7.39
N ALA A 132 4.25 15.47 -7.13
CA ALA A 132 3.98 14.38 -8.07
C ALA A 132 3.11 14.84 -9.26
N PRO A 133 3.44 14.42 -10.50
CA PRO A 133 2.77 14.91 -11.72
C PRO A 133 1.31 14.48 -11.85
N GLY A 134 0.87 13.42 -11.15
CA GLY A 134 -0.53 12.97 -11.13
C GLY A 134 -1.43 13.71 -10.14
N ILE A 135 -0.84 14.52 -9.27
CA ILE A 135 -1.54 15.21 -8.18
C ILE A 135 -1.77 16.67 -8.57
N ALA A 136 -3.01 17.13 -8.41
CA ALA A 136 -3.40 18.51 -8.62
C ALA A 136 -3.23 19.33 -7.34
N SER A 137 -3.61 18.74 -6.20
CA SER A 137 -3.51 19.35 -4.88
C SER A 137 -3.36 18.27 -3.81
N ALA A 138 -2.68 18.58 -2.72
CA ALA A 138 -2.66 17.75 -1.53
C ALA A 138 -2.64 18.65 -0.30
N ASP A 139 -3.51 18.40 0.67
CA ASP A 139 -3.56 19.14 1.92
C ASP A 139 -3.73 18.17 3.08
N ALA A 140 -3.01 18.40 4.18
CA ALA A 140 -3.18 17.57 5.36
C ALA A 140 -4.62 17.72 5.87
N ASP A 141 -5.29 16.62 6.18
CA ASP A 141 -6.62 16.65 6.81
C ASP A 141 -6.44 17.05 8.29
N ARG A 142 -6.12 18.33 8.50
CA ARG A 142 -5.88 18.93 9.81
C ARG A 142 -7.24 19.18 10.46
N ILE A 143 -7.87 18.12 10.93
CA ILE A 143 -8.91 18.23 11.96
C ILE A 143 -8.21 18.77 13.22
N LEU A 144 -8.16 20.11 13.36
CA LEU A 144 -7.99 20.78 14.66
C LEU A 144 -9.18 20.33 15.55
N LYS A 145 -9.09 19.81 16.78
CA LYS A 145 -8.07 19.56 17.82
C LYS A 145 -8.68 18.49 18.77
N PRO A 146 -7.90 17.70 19.54
CA PRO A 146 -8.37 17.28 20.85
C PRO A 146 -8.48 18.53 21.73
N GLN A 147 -9.70 18.95 22.08
CA GLN A 147 -9.88 19.83 23.22
C GLN A 147 -9.50 19.01 24.46
N ARG A 148 -8.44 19.45 25.16
CA ARG A 148 -8.20 19.01 26.54
C ARG A 148 -9.19 19.69 27.48
#